data_AF-A0AAW9IG12-F1
#
_entry.id   AF-A0AAW9IG12-F1
#
_cell.length_a   1.000
_cell.length_b   1.000
_cell.length_c   1.000
_cell.angle_alpha   90.00
_cell.angle_beta   90.00
_cell.angle_gamma   90.00
#
_symmetry.space_group_name_H-M   'P 1'
#
loop_
_entity.id
_entity.type
_entity.pdbx_description
1 polymer ?
#
loop_
_entity_poly.entity_id
_entity_poly.type
_entity_poly.pdbx_seq_one_letter_code
_entity_poly.pdbx_strand_id
1 'polypeptide(L)'
;ENPISRLYNLKVKEGTKVIIGVSEKNGSTHFNLYSFDRSNMIYLLVAIFILSVVAIGGVKGVKSLVALIFTLICCVYLMVPLMLRGVNPIMAGIIMSTLSIVITLILVSGFNKKTLTAILGTISGVVISGIIAYIFGALTNLSGLNMSEAESLMYIAEDTGLKIRGIMFTGILVATLGAVMD
;
A
#
# COMPACT_ATOMS: atom_id res chain seq x y z
N GLU A 1 10.13 22.18 -35.02
CA GLU A 1 8.79 21.59 -34.80
C GLU A 1 8.90 20.52 -33.73
N ASN A 2 7.96 20.47 -32.79
CA ASN A 2 8.02 19.57 -31.63
C ASN A 2 7.63 18.16 -32.09
N PRO A 3 8.50 17.12 -31.98
CA PRO A 3 8.14 15.78 -32.40
C PRO A 3 7.11 15.20 -31.44
N ILE A 4 5.83 15.38 -31.77
CA ILE A 4 4.70 14.77 -31.07
C ILE A 4 4.68 13.29 -31.46
N SER A 5 5.30 12.44 -30.65
CA SER A 5 5.12 10.98 -30.76
C SER A 5 3.69 10.63 -30.35
N ARG A 6 3.01 9.79 -31.15
CA ARG A 6 1.63 9.32 -30.88
C ARG A 6 1.44 8.69 -29.49
N LEU A 7 2.53 8.26 -28.83
CA LEU A 7 2.55 7.66 -27.50
C LEU A 7 2.69 8.67 -26.35
N TYR A 8 3.21 9.89 -26.60
CA TYR A 8 3.53 10.88 -25.57
C TYR A 8 3.03 12.28 -25.99
N ASN A 9 1.71 12.47 -25.93
CA ASN A 9 1.02 13.71 -26.28
C ASN A 9 1.06 14.76 -25.15
N LEU A 10 2.25 15.15 -24.71
CA LEU A 10 2.39 16.19 -23.68
C LEU A 10 2.62 17.56 -24.34
N LYS A 11 1.54 18.35 -24.48
CA LYS A 11 1.65 19.79 -24.80
C LYS A 11 2.23 20.52 -23.58
N VAL A 12 3.54 20.75 -23.60
CA VAL A 12 4.25 21.55 -22.60
C VAL A 12 4.25 23.03 -22.96
N LYS A 13 4.01 23.90 -21.96
CA LYS A 13 4.22 25.36 -22.05
C LYS A 13 5.52 25.72 -21.31
N GLU A 14 6.16 26.83 -21.67
CA GLU A 14 7.33 27.34 -20.95
C GLU A 14 7.03 27.44 -19.43
N GLY A 15 7.95 26.93 -18.60
CA GLY A 15 7.80 26.86 -17.13
C GLY A 15 7.22 25.55 -16.58
N THR A 16 6.84 24.59 -17.43
CA THR A 16 6.32 23.30 -16.97
C THR A 16 7.44 22.36 -16.51
N LYS A 17 7.42 21.94 -15.25
CA LYS A 17 8.32 20.89 -14.73
C LYS A 17 7.89 19.54 -15.31
N VAL A 18 8.79 18.91 -16.05
CA VAL A 18 8.59 17.59 -16.68
C VAL A 18 9.69 16.63 -16.27
N ILE A 19 9.33 15.36 -16.11
CA ILE A 19 10.27 14.28 -15.82
C ILE A 19 10.72 13.69 -17.16
N ILE A 20 12.02 13.74 -17.43
CA ILE A 20 12.63 13.21 -18.65
C ILE A 20 13.35 11.92 -18.29
N GLY A 21 12.98 10.82 -18.95
CA GLY A 21 13.73 9.57 -18.90
C GLY A 21 14.82 9.62 -19.97
N VAL A 22 16.08 9.51 -19.56
CA VAL A 22 17.21 9.39 -20.47
C VAL A 22 17.57 7.91 -20.57
N SER A 23 17.39 7.32 -21.75
CA SER A 23 17.87 5.96 -22.03
C SER A 23 18.91 6.02 -23.13
N GLU A 24 20.10 5.49 -22.83
CA GLU A 24 21.21 5.39 -23.77
C GLU A 24 21.22 3.98 -24.37
N LYS A 25 21.00 3.87 -25.68
CA LYS A 25 21.07 2.61 -26.41
C LYS A 25 21.86 2.84 -27.71
N ASN A 26 22.95 2.10 -27.89
CA ASN A 26 23.82 2.11 -29.08
C ASN A 26 24.37 3.49 -29.51
N GLY A 27 24.83 4.33 -28.57
CA GLY A 27 25.52 5.59 -28.89
C GLY A 27 24.62 6.71 -29.43
N SER A 28 23.30 6.51 -29.44
CA SER A 28 22.30 7.54 -29.74
C SER A 28 21.45 7.81 -28.49
N THR A 29 21.54 9.04 -27.96
CA THR A 29 20.79 9.49 -26.78
C THR A 29 19.32 9.74 -27.15
N HIS A 30 18.41 8.91 -26.62
CA HIS A 30 16.98 9.11 -26.80
C HIS A 30 16.39 9.77 -25.55
N PHE A 31 15.83 10.97 -25.71
CA PHE A 31 15.10 11.68 -24.66
C PHE A 31 13.63 11.25 -24.69
N ASN A 32 13.15 10.56 -23.65
CA ASN A 32 11.74 10.20 -23.54
C ASN A 32 11.03 11.07 -22.49
N LEU A 33 9.91 11.68 -22.87
CA LEU A 33 9.15 12.62 -22.03
C LEU A 33 8.16 11.80 -21.20
N TYR A 34 8.47 11.57 -19.92
CA TYR A 34 7.85 10.50 -19.15
C TYR A 34 6.53 10.91 -18.48
N SER A 35 6.46 12.10 -17.87
CA SER A 35 5.22 12.64 -17.25
C SER A 35 5.38 14.06 -16.71
N PHE A 36 4.25 14.74 -16.46
CA PHE A 36 4.19 16.00 -15.71
C PHE A 36 4.59 15.80 -14.23
N ASP A 37 5.23 16.81 -13.63
CA ASP A 37 5.48 16.85 -12.18
C ASP A 37 4.16 17.08 -11.40
N ARG A 38 3.54 15.98 -10.97
CA ARG A 38 2.29 15.99 -10.18
C ARG A 38 2.53 16.20 -8.69
N SER A 39 3.78 16.31 -8.24
CA SER A 39 4.14 16.32 -6.82
C SER A 39 3.42 17.44 -6.07
N ASN A 40 3.34 18.63 -6.67
CA ASN A 40 2.71 19.79 -6.03
C ASN A 40 1.20 19.61 -5.81
N MET A 41 0.49 18.96 -6.74
CA MET A 41 -0.93 18.63 -6.59
C MET A 41 -1.15 17.54 -5.53
N ILE A 42 -0.26 16.56 -5.45
CA ILE A 42 -0.32 15.49 -4.44
C ILE A 42 -0.13 16.08 -3.03
N TYR A 43 0.85 16.97 -2.83
CA TYR A 43 1.06 17.63 -1.55
C TYR A 43 -0.17 18.46 -1.12
N LEU A 44 -0.79 19.17 -2.07
CA LEU A 44 -2.01 19.92 -1.81
C LEU A 44 -3.18 19.00 -1.40
N LEU A 45 -3.35 17.87 -2.07
CA LEU A 45 -4.39 16.88 -1.73
C LEU A 45 -4.16 16.29 -0.33
N VAL A 46 -2.92 15.94 0.01
CA VAL A 46 -2.56 15.43 1.34
C VAL A 46 -2.81 16.48 2.41
N ALA A 47 -2.48 17.75 2.16
CA ALA A 47 -2.75 18.84 3.08
C ALA A 47 -4.24 19.03 3.33
N ILE A 48 -5.06 19.01 2.29
CA ILE A 48 -6.53 19.08 2.40
C ILE A 48 -7.06 17.90 3.20
N PHE A 49 -6.59 16.67 2.91
CA PHE A 49 -7.01 15.47 3.64
C PHE A 49 -6.72 15.58 5.14
N ILE A 50 -5.50 15.96 5.53
CA ILE A 50 -5.11 16.14 6.92
C ILE A 50 -5.98 17.21 7.58
N LEU A 51 -6.17 18.36 6.92
CA LEU A 51 -7.02 19.43 7.42
C LEU A 51 -8.46 18.97 7.62
N SER A 52 -9.05 18.23 6.68
CA SER A 52 -10.40 17.69 6.79
C SER A 52 -10.53 16.71 7.96
N VAL A 53 -9.58 15.79 8.11
CA VAL A 53 -9.56 14.82 9.23
C VAL A 53 -9.47 15.52 10.58
N VAL A 54 -8.62 16.54 10.69
CA VAL A 54 -8.45 17.30 11.93
C VAL A 54 -9.65 18.21 12.20
N ALA A 55 -10.22 18.84 11.16
CA ALA A 55 -11.39 19.70 11.31
C ALA A 55 -12.64 18.91 11.74
N ILE A 56 -12.86 17.72 11.19
CA ILE A 56 -14.02 16.87 11.50
C ILE A 56 -13.79 16.09 12.82
N GLY A 57 -12.62 15.48 12.98
CA GLY A 57 -12.31 14.58 14.09
C GLY A 57 -11.68 15.24 15.32
N GLY A 58 -11.25 16.50 15.23
CA GLY A 58 -10.54 17.20 16.29
C GLY A 58 -9.34 16.42 16.82
N VAL A 59 -9.25 16.27 18.14
CA VAL A 59 -8.18 15.49 18.80
C VAL A 59 -8.21 14.00 18.43
N LYS A 60 -9.40 13.43 18.17
CA LYS A 60 -9.52 12.04 17.72
C LYS A 60 -9.04 11.87 16.28
N GLY A 61 -9.23 12.88 15.44
CA GLY A 61 -8.71 12.93 14.06
C GLY A 61 -7.18 12.90 14.04
N VAL A 62 -6.53 13.70 14.89
CA VAL A 62 -5.06 13.67 15.04
C VAL A 62 -4.56 12.29 15.49
N LYS A 63 -5.23 11.68 16.46
CA LYS A 63 -4.91 10.30 16.91
C LYS A 63 -5.03 9.28 15.79
N SER A 64 -6.09 9.37 14.97
CA SER A 64 -6.26 8.51 13.80
C SER A 64 -5.13 8.68 12.78
N LEU A 65 -4.68 9.92 12.53
CA LEU A 65 -3.55 10.18 11.63
C LEU A 65 -2.23 9.57 12.15
N VAL A 66 -1.99 9.65 13.46
CA VAL A 66 -0.82 8.99 14.09
C VAL A 66 -0.91 7.47 13.94
N ALA A 67 -2.10 6.89 14.15
CA ALA A 67 -2.31 5.46 13.93
C ALA A 67 -2.08 5.04 12.47
N LEU A 68 -2.54 5.85 11.51
CA LEU A 68 -2.30 5.61 10.08
C LEU A 68 -0.81 5.60 9.74
N ILE A 69 -0.03 6.56 10.25
CA ILE A 69 1.42 6.61 10.06
C ILE A 69 2.07 5.36 10.69
N PHE A 70 1.61 4.95 11.88
CA PHE A 70 2.09 3.75 12.54
C PHE A 70 1.82 2.48 11.69
N THR A 71 0.62 2.32 11.14
CA THR A 71 0.28 1.22 10.24
C THR A 71 1.16 1.23 9.00
N LEU A 72 1.44 2.40 8.43
CA LEU A 72 2.33 2.55 7.27
C LEU A 72 3.77 2.12 7.61
N ILE A 73 4.29 2.53 8.77
CA ILE A 73 5.62 2.13 9.25
C ILE A 73 5.67 0.61 9.43
N CYS A 74 4.67 0.01 10.09
CA CYS A 74 4.62 -1.43 10.26
C CYS A 74 4.53 -2.15 8.90
N CYS A 75 3.81 -1.60 7.92
CA CYS A 75 3.73 -2.19 6.59
C CYS A 75 5.12 -2.25 5.95
N VAL A 76 5.86 -1.14 5.94
CA VAL A 76 7.18 -1.05 5.31
C VAL A 76 8.26 -1.80 6.08
N TYR A 77 8.28 -1.70 7.40
CA TYR A 77 9.38 -2.22 8.23
C TYR A 77 9.10 -3.56 8.92
N LEU A 78 7.85 -4.04 8.88
CA LEU A 78 7.50 -5.34 9.45
C LEU A 78 6.90 -6.25 8.36
N MET A 79 5.87 -5.82 7.64
CA MET A 79 5.21 -6.68 6.64
C MET A 79 6.17 -7.05 5.50
N VAL A 80 6.72 -6.04 4.82
CA VAL A 80 7.60 -6.24 3.65
C VAL A 80 8.82 -7.10 4.00
N PRO A 81 9.63 -6.80 5.03
CA PRO A 81 10.79 -7.63 5.34
C PRO A 81 10.42 -9.04 5.82
N LEU A 82 9.26 -9.22 6.47
CA LEU A 82 8.80 -10.55 6.86
C LEU A 82 8.45 -11.41 5.63
N MET A 83 7.83 -10.80 4.62
CA MET A 83 7.54 -11.46 3.34
C MET A 83 8.82 -11.78 2.57
N LEU A 84 9.79 -10.87 2.55
CA LEU A 84 11.12 -11.08 1.93
C LEU A 84 11.96 -12.14 2.64
N ARG A 85 11.63 -12.54 3.87
CA ARG A 85 12.25 -13.69 4.58
C ARG A 85 11.59 -15.04 4.26
N GLY A 86 10.66 -15.08 3.30
CA GLY A 86 9.98 -16.29 2.86
C GLY A 86 8.75 -16.70 3.70
N VAL A 87 8.30 -15.85 4.62
CA VAL A 87 7.04 -16.07 5.36
C VAL A 87 5.87 -15.96 4.39
N ASN A 88 4.82 -16.77 4.61
CA ASN A 88 3.62 -16.70 3.79
C ASN A 88 2.98 -15.30 3.88
N PRO A 89 2.74 -14.61 2.75
CA PRO A 89 2.09 -13.30 2.70
C PRO A 89 0.84 -13.19 3.57
N ILE A 90 -0.03 -14.20 3.54
CA ILE A 90 -1.33 -14.16 4.22
C ILE A 90 -1.09 -14.14 5.73
N MET A 91 -0.16 -14.96 6.22
CA MET A 91 0.23 -15.01 7.63
C MET A 91 0.87 -13.68 8.08
N ALA A 92 1.76 -13.12 7.25
CA ALA A 92 2.36 -11.82 7.50
C ALA A 92 1.29 -10.72 7.62
N GLY A 93 0.29 -10.74 6.73
CA GLY A 93 -0.88 -9.85 6.76
C GLY A 93 -1.70 -9.97 8.04
N ILE A 94 -1.98 -11.19 8.51
CA ILE A 94 -2.75 -11.43 9.76
C ILE A 94 -2.01 -10.92 10.99
N ILE A 95 -0.70 -11.14 11.07
CA ILE A 95 0.13 -10.65 12.19
C ILE A 95 0.14 -9.12 12.21
N MET A 96 0.40 -8.52 11.04
CA MET A 96 0.41 -7.08 10.84
C MET A 96 -0.91 -6.40 11.17
N SER A 97 -2.01 -6.96 10.67
CA SER A 97 -3.36 -6.45 10.91
C SER A 97 -3.73 -6.53 12.39
N THR A 98 -3.45 -7.65 13.04
CA THR A 98 -3.69 -7.83 14.48
C THR A 98 -2.92 -6.78 15.29
N LEU A 99 -1.63 -6.58 14.99
CA LEU A 99 -0.81 -5.56 15.64
C LEU A 99 -1.38 -4.14 15.41
N SER A 100 -1.74 -3.83 14.17
CA SER A 100 -2.31 -2.53 13.81
C SER A 100 -3.65 -2.28 14.49
N ILE A 101 -4.54 -3.28 14.59
CA ILE A 101 -5.85 -3.18 15.26
C ILE A 101 -5.69 -2.84 16.73
N VAL A 102 -4.84 -3.59 17.44
CA VAL A 102 -4.60 -3.38 18.87
C VAL A 102 -4.12 -1.96 19.11
N ILE A 103 -3.12 -1.52 18.35
CA ILE A 103 -2.50 -0.21 18.55
C ILE A 103 -3.44 0.92 18.13
N THR A 104 -4.11 0.80 16.99
CA THR A 104 -5.03 1.82 16.46
C THR A 104 -6.21 2.02 17.41
N LEU A 105 -6.88 0.94 17.84
CA LEU A 105 -8.05 1.04 18.73
C LEU A 105 -7.67 1.55 20.12
N ILE A 106 -6.52 1.13 20.67
CA ILE A 106 -6.02 1.66 21.94
C ILE A 106 -5.71 3.16 21.82
N LEU A 107 -5.09 3.59 20.72
CA LEU A 107 -4.67 4.98 20.54
C LEU A 107 -5.87 5.92 20.30
N VAL A 108 -6.86 5.47 19.53
CA VAL A 108 -8.05 6.26 19.18
C VAL A 108 -9.09 6.26 20.31
N SER A 109 -9.47 5.08 20.81
CA SER A 109 -10.57 4.90 21.79
C SER A 109 -10.11 4.83 23.25
N GLY A 110 -8.80 4.69 23.49
CA GLY A 110 -8.25 4.55 24.84
C GLY A 110 -8.50 3.18 25.48
N PHE A 111 -7.92 2.96 26.66
CA PHE A 111 -8.09 1.73 27.42
C PHE A 111 -9.45 1.70 28.13
N ASN A 112 -10.42 1.01 27.53
CA ASN A 112 -11.76 0.82 28.09
C ASN A 112 -12.28 -0.60 27.77
N LYS A 113 -13.24 -1.09 28.56
CA LYS A 113 -13.88 -2.41 28.33
C LYS A 113 -14.50 -2.52 26.92
N LYS A 114 -15.08 -1.42 26.40
CA LYS A 114 -15.62 -1.33 25.03
C LYS A 114 -14.53 -1.51 23.96
N THR A 115 -13.36 -0.94 24.18
CA THR A 115 -12.21 -1.07 23.27
C THR A 115 -11.72 -2.52 23.25
N LEU A 116 -11.65 -3.19 24.39
CA LEU A 116 -11.21 -4.58 24.47
C LEU A 116 -12.16 -5.53 23.72
N THR A 117 -13.47 -5.33 23.85
CA THR A 117 -14.46 -6.12 23.09
C THR A 117 -14.35 -5.87 21.59
N ALA A 118 -14.10 -4.62 21.17
CA ALA A 118 -13.91 -4.27 19.76
C ALA A 118 -12.64 -4.91 19.18
N ILE A 119 -11.53 -4.89 19.93
CA ILE A 119 -10.27 -5.54 19.54
C ILE A 119 -10.47 -7.05 19.35
N LEU A 120 -11.13 -7.73 20.29
CA LEU A 120 -11.35 -9.17 20.18
C LEU A 120 -12.27 -9.53 19.00
N GLY A 121 -13.32 -8.73 18.75
CA GLY A 121 -14.22 -8.93 17.62
C GLY A 121 -13.52 -8.72 16.27
N THR A 122 -12.74 -7.66 16.14
CA THR A 122 -12.01 -7.35 14.90
C THR A 122 -10.88 -8.34 14.63
N ILE A 123 -10.11 -8.75 15.65
CA ILE A 123 -9.08 -9.80 15.50
C ILE A 123 -9.71 -11.12 15.06
N SER A 124 -10.80 -11.55 15.68
CA SER A 124 -11.46 -12.80 15.29
C SER A 124 -11.98 -12.74 13.85
N GLY A 125 -12.58 -11.62 13.43
CA GLY A 125 -13.00 -11.40 12.04
C GLY A 125 -11.83 -11.45 11.05
N VAL A 126 -10.71 -10.80 11.37
CA VAL A 126 -9.51 -10.81 10.52
C VAL A 126 -8.89 -12.20 10.41
N VAL A 127 -8.82 -12.94 11.51
CA VAL A 127 -8.31 -14.32 11.51
C VAL A 127 -9.19 -15.22 10.64
N ILE A 128 -10.52 -15.13 10.80
CA ILE A 128 -11.47 -15.90 9.97
C ILE A 128 -11.33 -15.53 8.50
N SER A 129 -11.28 -14.23 8.18
CA SER A 129 -11.07 -13.75 6.80
C SER A 129 -9.74 -14.25 6.21
N GLY A 130 -8.67 -14.22 6.99
CA GLY A 130 -7.36 -14.73 6.59
C GLY A 130 -7.35 -16.23 6.34
N ILE A 131 -8.06 -17.03 7.15
CA ILE A 131 -8.22 -18.47 6.93
C ILE A 131 -8.99 -18.75 5.63
N ILE A 132 -10.11 -18.03 5.42
CA ILE A 132 -10.89 -18.14 4.17
C ILE A 132 -10.02 -17.78 2.98
N ALA A 133 -9.26 -16.67 3.06
CA ALA A 133 -8.33 -16.25 2.01
C ALA A 133 -7.24 -17.29 1.73
N TYR A 134 -6.73 -17.96 2.76
CA TYR A 134 -5.76 -19.05 2.60
C TYR A 134 -6.36 -20.25 1.85
N ILE A 135 -7.55 -20.69 2.25
CA ILE A 135 -8.25 -21.84 1.64
C ILE A 135 -8.61 -21.52 0.18
N PHE A 136 -9.24 -20.37 -0.06
CA PHE A 136 -9.61 -19.95 -1.42
C PHE A 136 -8.40 -19.64 -2.28
N GLY A 137 -7.33 -19.08 -1.72
CA GLY A 137 -6.05 -18.90 -2.42
C GLY A 137 -5.38 -20.22 -2.81
N ALA A 138 -5.58 -21.28 -2.02
CA ALA A 138 -5.15 -22.63 -2.39
C ALA A 138 -5.98 -23.20 -3.56
N LEU A 139 -7.30 -22.97 -3.56
CA LEU A 139 -8.23 -23.48 -4.57
C LEU A 139 -8.17 -22.75 -5.91
N THR A 140 -7.97 -21.43 -5.91
CA THR A 140 -8.15 -20.59 -7.10
C THR A 140 -6.88 -20.39 -7.94
N ASN A 141 -5.70 -20.83 -7.47
CA ASN A 141 -4.40 -20.59 -8.12
C ASN A 141 -4.20 -19.14 -8.64
N LEU A 142 -4.87 -18.17 -8.02
CA LEU A 142 -4.72 -16.74 -8.31
C LEU A 142 -3.33 -16.29 -7.84
N SER A 143 -2.37 -16.35 -8.75
CA SER A 143 -0.97 -16.00 -8.49
C SER A 143 -0.71 -14.50 -8.58
N GLY A 144 -1.64 -13.72 -9.16
CA GLY A 144 -1.43 -12.30 -9.45
C GLY A 144 -0.38 -12.05 -10.55
N LEU A 145 0.10 -13.11 -11.21
CA LEU A 145 1.21 -13.06 -12.17
C LEU A 145 0.84 -12.54 -13.57
N ASN A 146 -0.42 -12.17 -13.81
CA ASN A 146 -0.88 -11.71 -15.13
C ASN A 146 -0.58 -10.21 -15.41
N MET A 147 0.16 -9.53 -14.52
CA MET A 147 0.52 -8.11 -14.68
C MET A 147 2.00 -7.98 -15.08
N SER A 148 2.35 -6.96 -15.86
CA SER A 148 3.74 -6.71 -16.27
C SER A 148 4.68 -6.53 -15.06
N GLU A 149 4.17 -6.03 -13.93
CA GLU A 149 4.93 -5.93 -12.68
C GLU A 149 5.27 -7.29 -12.06
N ALA A 150 4.53 -8.35 -12.38
CA ALA A 150 4.76 -9.67 -11.83
C ALA A 150 6.11 -10.26 -12.23
N GLU A 151 6.63 -9.93 -13.41
CA GLU A 151 7.94 -10.38 -13.88
C GLU A 151 9.07 -9.80 -13.02
N SER A 152 8.99 -8.50 -12.71
CA SER A 152 9.92 -7.86 -11.77
C SER A 152 9.84 -8.45 -10.36
N LEU A 153 8.63 -8.83 -9.93
CA LEU A 153 8.41 -9.45 -8.63
C LEU A 153 8.90 -10.91 -8.58
N MET A 154 8.82 -11.64 -9.70
CA MET A 154 9.41 -12.98 -9.85
C MET A 154 10.93 -12.93 -9.75
N TYR A 155 11.58 -11.95 -10.36
CA TYR A 155 13.03 -11.77 -10.25
C TYR A 155 13.48 -11.56 -8.80
N ILE A 156 12.75 -10.72 -8.04
CA ILE A 156 13.01 -10.50 -6.61
C ILE A 156 12.73 -11.76 -5.80
N ALA A 157 11.64 -12.48 -6.13
CA ALA A 157 11.25 -13.69 -5.42
C ALA A 157 12.25 -14.84 -5.57
N GLU A 158 12.97 -14.90 -6.69
CA GLU A 158 14.00 -15.91 -6.95
C GLU A 158 15.23 -15.74 -6.04
N ASP A 159 15.57 -14.49 -5.69
CA ASP A 159 16.70 -14.16 -4.81
C ASP A 159 16.33 -14.14 -3.31
N THR A 160 15.11 -13.70 -2.96
CA THR A 160 14.70 -13.52 -1.56
C THR A 160 13.79 -14.64 -1.03
N GLY A 161 13.36 -15.59 -1.86
CA GLY A 161 12.40 -16.64 -1.45
C GLY A 161 10.98 -16.11 -1.19
N LEU A 162 10.63 -14.94 -1.75
CA LEU A 162 9.31 -14.32 -1.59
C LEU A 162 8.23 -15.20 -2.23
N LYS A 163 7.21 -15.56 -1.46
CA LYS A 163 6.06 -16.29 -2.00
C LYS A 163 5.10 -15.30 -2.67
N ILE A 164 5.07 -15.29 -4.00
CA ILE A 164 4.18 -14.37 -4.74
C ILE A 164 2.70 -14.75 -4.53
N ARG A 165 2.44 -16.06 -4.39
CA ARG A 165 1.12 -16.58 -4.06
C ARG A 165 0.67 -16.07 -2.70
N GLY A 166 -0.39 -15.26 -2.70
CA GLY A 166 -0.98 -14.68 -1.49
C GLY A 166 -0.73 -13.18 -1.31
N ILE A 167 0.19 -12.57 -2.05
CA ILE A 167 0.46 -11.11 -1.94
C ILE A 167 -0.80 -10.29 -2.25
N MET A 168 -1.55 -10.68 -3.29
CA MET A 168 -2.82 -10.04 -3.64
C MET A 168 -3.83 -10.11 -2.49
N PHE A 169 -4.01 -11.28 -1.88
CA PHE A 169 -4.92 -11.47 -0.75
C PHE A 169 -4.48 -10.65 0.47
N THR A 170 -3.18 -10.62 0.77
CA THR A 170 -2.63 -9.77 1.83
C THR A 170 -2.89 -8.29 1.56
N GLY A 171 -2.70 -7.83 0.33
CA GLY A 171 -3.01 -6.46 -0.07
C GLY A 171 -4.48 -6.12 0.15
N ILE A 172 -5.40 -7.02 -0.23
CA ILE A 172 -6.84 -6.86 0.01
C ILE A 172 -7.14 -6.81 1.51
N LEU A 173 -6.59 -7.74 2.31
CA LEU A 173 -6.78 -7.77 3.77
C LEU A 173 -6.31 -6.48 4.44
N VAL A 174 -5.16 -5.94 4.03
CA VAL A 174 -4.62 -4.69 4.60
C VAL A 174 -5.43 -3.48 4.13
N ALA A 175 -5.89 -3.47 2.88
CA ALA A 175 -6.72 -2.38 2.35
C ALA A 175 -8.09 -2.31 3.04
N THR A 176 -8.71 -3.45 3.34
CA THR A 176 -10.02 -3.50 4.01
C THR A 176 -9.94 -3.31 5.52
N LEU A 177 -8.77 -3.52 6.14
CA LEU A 177 -8.57 -3.36 7.58
C LEU A 177 -9.06 -2.02 8.12
N GLY A 178 -8.81 -0.93 7.39
CA GLY A 178 -9.28 0.40 7.76
C GLY A 178 -10.80 0.46 7.92
N ALA A 179 -11.54 -0.16 6.99
CA ALA A 179 -12.99 -0.23 7.01
C ALA A 179 -13.55 -1.22 8.04
N VAL A 180 -12.77 -2.24 8.44
CA VAL A 180 -13.17 -3.21 9.48
C VAL A 180 -13.04 -2.61 10.89
N MET A 181 -12.20 -1.59 11.07
CA MET A 181 -12.00 -0.93 12.36
C MET A 181 -13.01 0.18 12.66
N ASP A 182 -13.74 0.67 11.65
CA ASP A 182 -14.79 1.71 11.75
C ASP A 182 -16.17 1.07 11.95
#